data_AF-A0A8C5F024-F1
#
_entry.id   AF-A0A8C5F024-F1
#
_cell.length_a   1.000
_cell.length_b   1.000
_cell.length_c   1.000
_cell.angle_alpha   90.00
_cell.angle_beta   90.00
_cell.angle_gamma   90.00
#
_symmetry.space_group_name_H-M   'P 1'
#
loop_
_entity.id
_entity.type
_entity.pdbx_description
1 polymer ?
#
loop_
_entity_poly.entity_id
_entity_poly.type
_entity_poly.pdbx_seq_one_letter_code
_entity_poly.pdbx_strand_id
1 'polypeptide(L)'
;QYVPAGDVSLWNILRNNVGKDLSKVSMPVQLNEPLNTLQRLCEELEYSTLLDAASRCADPCERLVCVAAFAVSAYASTYYRAGSKPFNPVLGETYECVRPDKGFRFISEQVCHHPPISACHAESDNFIFWQGEHQGLGWKNKFWGKSLEIVPVGTVNVKLFGDHFEWNKVTSCIHNILSGQRWIEHYGEVLIRNVRDSSYHCKITFCKVGRGRAPHRGGQVIHRLFGKWHEGLYRGAPPAGQCLWKPSKEPRGGVGQCCPFLLGWAFFLEGPVFYRGLDNHPLQGQTSPPPTGRPSIGDWETAPLQGQTSPPHRGWLSIGDWETAPAGRDTSHRIRISLC
;
A
#
# COMPACT_ATOMS: atom_id res chain seq x y z
N GLN A 1 -11.64 -5.13 -35.53
CA GLN A 1 -12.46 -4.18 -34.76
C GLN A 1 -12.29 -4.52 -33.29
N TYR A 2 -11.76 -3.59 -32.50
CA TYR A 2 -11.66 -3.75 -31.04
C TYR A 2 -13.09 -3.64 -30.50
N VAL A 3 -13.65 -4.75 -30.02
CA VAL A 3 -14.94 -4.73 -29.33
C VAL A 3 -14.67 -4.13 -27.95
N PRO A 4 -15.26 -2.98 -27.58
CA PRO A 4 -15.17 -2.48 -26.22
C PRO A 4 -15.73 -3.58 -25.30
N ALA A 5 -14.97 -3.98 -24.29
CA ALA A 5 -15.45 -4.92 -23.29
C ALA A 5 -16.75 -4.35 -22.70
N GLY A 6 -17.88 -5.02 -22.94
CA GLY A 6 -19.18 -4.55 -22.48
C GLY A 6 -19.15 -4.32 -20.98
N ASP A 7 -19.76 -3.21 -20.53
CA ASP A 7 -19.87 -2.82 -19.12
C ASP A 7 -20.50 -3.95 -18.32
N VAL A 8 -19.66 -4.79 -17.70
CA VAL A 8 -20.15 -5.76 -16.74
C VAL A 8 -20.68 -4.97 -15.56
N SER A 9 -22.00 -4.98 -15.38
CA SER A 9 -22.66 -4.21 -14.32
C SER A 9 -22.24 -4.74 -12.96
N LEU A 10 -21.23 -4.08 -12.38
CA LEU A 10 -20.78 -4.26 -11.01
C LEU A 10 -21.97 -4.19 -10.04
N TRP A 11 -22.94 -3.33 -10.33
CA TRP A 11 -24.18 -3.24 -9.57
C TRP A 11 -24.98 -4.54 -9.53
N ASN A 12 -25.10 -5.28 -10.63
CA ASN A 12 -25.82 -6.56 -10.66
C ASN A 12 -25.12 -7.62 -9.80
N ILE A 13 -23.79 -7.67 -9.84
CA ILE A 13 -22.99 -8.64 -9.05
C ILE A 13 -23.08 -8.32 -7.57
N LEU A 14 -22.97 -7.04 -7.21
CA LEU A 14 -23.04 -6.60 -5.83
C LEU A 14 -24.46 -6.74 -5.26
N ARG A 15 -25.49 -6.35 -6.03
CA ARG A 15 -26.90 -6.52 -5.64
C ARG A 15 -27.25 -7.98 -5.34
N ASN A 16 -26.76 -8.91 -6.16
CA ASN A 16 -27.03 -10.34 -6.00
C ASN A 16 -26.25 -10.99 -4.84
N ASN A 17 -25.27 -10.28 -4.28
CA ASN A 17 -24.41 -10.77 -3.20
C ASN A 17 -24.42 -9.88 -1.96
N VAL A 18 -25.43 -9.02 -1.80
CA VAL A 18 -25.61 -8.21 -0.59
C VAL A 18 -25.73 -9.13 0.64
N GLY A 19 -24.92 -8.87 1.67
CA GLY A 19 -24.91 -9.66 2.91
C GLY A 19 -24.05 -10.92 2.87
N LYS A 20 -23.45 -11.26 1.72
CA LYS A 20 -22.46 -12.34 1.61
C LYS A 20 -21.03 -11.80 1.78
N ASP A 21 -20.13 -12.68 2.20
CA ASP A 21 -18.69 -12.44 2.16
C ASP A 21 -18.21 -12.43 0.70
N LEU A 22 -17.76 -11.27 0.21
CA LEU A 22 -17.33 -11.09 -1.18
C LEU A 22 -15.99 -11.78 -1.50
N SER A 23 -15.26 -12.28 -0.50
CA SER A 23 -14.10 -13.14 -0.76
C SER A 23 -14.52 -14.39 -1.55
N LYS A 24 -15.78 -14.81 -1.38
CA LYS A 24 -16.40 -15.97 -2.03
C LYS A 24 -17.15 -15.63 -3.32
N VAL A 25 -17.16 -14.36 -3.73
CA VAL A 25 -17.86 -13.90 -4.95
C VAL A 25 -16.84 -13.70 -6.06
N SER A 26 -17.02 -14.44 -7.15
CA SER A 26 -16.27 -14.29 -8.38
C SER A 26 -16.56 -12.92 -9.00
N MET A 27 -15.55 -12.05 -9.04
CA MET A 27 -15.63 -10.78 -9.75
C MET A 27 -15.30 -11.01 -11.24
N PRO A 28 -15.92 -10.25 -12.16
CA PRO A 28 -15.52 -10.24 -13.56
C PRO A 28 -14.07 -9.81 -13.66
N VAL A 29 -13.32 -10.44 -14.56
CA VAL A 29 -11.89 -10.19 -14.78
C VAL A 29 -11.60 -8.71 -15.08
N GLN A 30 -12.55 -7.99 -15.68
CA GLN A 30 -12.46 -6.56 -16.02
C GLN A 30 -12.39 -5.63 -14.80
N LEU A 31 -12.76 -6.13 -13.61
CA LEU A 31 -12.71 -5.39 -12.35
C LEU A 31 -11.51 -5.80 -11.49
N ASN A 32 -10.74 -6.78 -11.96
CA ASN A 32 -9.49 -7.15 -11.35
C ASN A 32 -8.35 -6.37 -11.98
N GLU A 33 -7.34 -6.07 -11.18
CA GLU A 33 -6.02 -5.72 -11.70
C GLU A 33 -5.22 -6.98 -12.01
N PRO A 34 -4.17 -6.90 -12.86
CA PRO A 34 -3.32 -8.04 -13.20
C PRO A 34 -2.33 -8.41 -12.08
N LEU A 35 -2.73 -8.28 -10.82
CA LEU A 35 -1.97 -8.70 -9.64
C LEU A 35 -2.84 -9.51 -8.71
N ASN A 36 -2.27 -10.50 -8.04
CA ASN A 36 -2.91 -11.28 -7.00
C ASN A 36 -2.56 -10.74 -5.60
N THR A 37 -3.21 -11.27 -4.56
CA THR A 37 -2.92 -10.88 -3.17
C THR A 37 -1.47 -11.16 -2.76
N LEU A 38 -0.85 -12.22 -3.27
CA LEU A 38 0.54 -12.59 -2.96
C LEU A 38 1.55 -11.53 -3.44
N GLN A 39 1.31 -10.98 -4.63
CA GLN A 39 2.06 -9.86 -5.19
C GLN A 39 1.78 -8.57 -4.43
N ARG A 40 0.52 -8.31 -4.01
CA ARG A 40 0.19 -7.16 -3.15
C ARG A 40 0.97 -7.17 -1.84
N LEU A 41 1.20 -8.34 -1.22
CA LEU A 41 2.05 -8.44 -0.03
C LEU A 41 3.51 -8.02 -0.33
N CYS A 42 4.03 -8.37 -1.51
CA CYS A 42 5.36 -7.93 -1.93
C CYS A 42 5.44 -6.42 -2.17
N GLU A 43 4.32 -5.76 -2.51
CA GLU A 43 4.27 -4.30 -2.70
C GLU A 43 4.54 -3.48 -1.45
N GLU A 44 4.31 -4.06 -0.28
CA GLU A 44 4.64 -3.40 0.99
C GLU A 44 6.14 -3.17 1.16
N LEU A 45 6.96 -3.91 0.40
CA LEU A 45 8.42 -3.75 0.34
C LEU A 45 8.90 -2.74 -0.72
N GLU A 46 7.99 -1.97 -1.35
CA GLU A 46 8.40 -0.90 -2.28
C GLU A 46 9.38 0.09 -1.62
N TYR A 47 9.21 0.39 -0.34
CA TYR A 47 10.08 1.33 0.39
C TYR A 47 10.94 0.61 1.44
N SER A 48 11.41 -0.61 1.14
CA SER A 48 12.29 -1.41 2.03
C SER A 48 13.55 -0.69 2.49
N THR A 49 14.03 0.31 1.73
CA THR A 49 15.17 1.15 2.10
C THR A 49 14.98 1.93 3.41
N LEU A 50 13.73 2.11 3.86
CA LEU A 50 13.43 2.64 5.19
C LEU A 50 13.83 1.66 6.30
N LEU A 51 13.71 0.36 6.07
CA LEU A 51 14.19 -0.68 6.99
C LEU A 51 15.72 -0.76 6.99
N ASP A 52 16.34 -0.60 5.82
CA ASP A 52 17.79 -0.47 5.72
C ASP A 52 18.30 0.73 6.53
N ALA A 53 17.64 1.89 6.40
CA ALA A 53 17.96 3.07 7.20
C ALA A 53 17.78 2.79 8.70
N ALA A 54 16.68 2.16 9.09
CA ALA A 54 16.43 1.78 10.49
C ALA A 54 17.53 0.86 11.04
N SER A 55 17.98 -0.15 10.27
CA SER A 55 19.02 -1.09 10.71
C SER A 55 20.36 -0.42 11.04
N ARG A 56 20.65 0.74 10.42
CA ARG A 56 21.88 1.52 10.62
C ARG A 56 21.77 2.59 11.71
N CYS A 57 20.57 2.83 12.22
CA CYS A 57 20.34 3.85 13.24
C CYS A 57 20.65 3.32 14.65
N ALA A 58 21.58 3.97 15.34
CA ALA A 58 21.93 3.60 16.72
C ALA A 58 20.83 3.98 17.74
N ASP A 59 20.13 5.09 17.50
CA ASP A 59 19.04 5.57 18.36
C ASP A 59 17.76 4.72 18.15
N PRO A 60 17.25 4.01 19.18
CA PRO A 60 16.01 3.24 19.10
C PRO A 60 14.79 4.08 18.68
N CYS A 61 14.76 5.35 19.06
CA CYS A 61 13.69 6.27 18.71
C CYS A 61 13.68 6.54 17.19
N GLU A 62 14.85 6.83 16.61
CA GLU A 62 15.00 7.04 15.17
C GLU A 62 14.69 5.76 14.38
N ARG A 63 15.08 4.58 14.88
CA ARG A 63 14.69 3.30 14.29
C ARG A 63 13.18 3.17 14.20
N LEU A 64 12.49 3.46 15.30
CA LEU A 64 11.02 3.40 15.36
C LEU A 64 10.36 4.42 14.42
N VAL A 65 10.94 5.62 14.23
CA VAL A 65 10.48 6.60 13.24
C VAL A 65 10.61 6.06 11.81
N CYS A 66 11.71 5.40 11.47
CA CYS A 66 11.91 4.77 10.16
C CYS A 66 10.91 3.62 9.93
N VAL A 67 10.70 2.76 10.93
CA VAL A 67 9.68 1.68 10.87
C VAL A 67 8.27 2.26 10.74
N ALA A 68 7.96 3.38 11.40
CA ALA A 68 6.69 4.07 11.26
C ALA A 68 6.47 4.63 9.84
N ALA A 69 7.52 5.19 9.24
CA ALA A 69 7.49 5.63 7.84
C ALA A 69 7.27 4.43 6.89
N PHE A 70 7.96 3.31 7.13
CA PHE A 70 7.78 2.08 6.36
C PHE A 70 6.34 1.55 6.45
N ALA A 71 5.78 1.45 7.66
CA ALA A 71 4.41 0.99 7.87
C ALA A 71 3.36 1.87 7.17
N VAL A 72 3.57 3.20 7.12
CA VAL A 72 2.69 4.11 6.37
C VAL A 72 2.84 3.93 4.87
N SER A 73 4.07 3.73 4.39
CA SER A 73 4.38 3.64 2.96
C SER A 73 3.65 2.50 2.24
N ALA A 74 3.36 1.40 2.95
CA ALA A 74 2.60 0.26 2.44
C ALA A 74 1.19 0.63 1.92
N TYR A 75 0.61 1.73 2.40
CA TYR A 75 -0.73 2.18 1.96
C TYR A 75 -0.68 3.08 0.72
N ALA A 76 0.48 3.62 0.34
CA ALA A 76 0.61 4.67 -0.67
C ALA A 76 0.07 4.25 -2.04
N SER A 77 0.45 3.04 -2.48
CA SER A 77 0.10 2.49 -3.79
C SER A 77 -1.39 2.19 -3.95
N THR A 78 -2.15 2.17 -2.85
CA THR A 78 -3.60 1.96 -2.89
C THR A 78 -4.36 3.18 -3.40
N TYR A 79 -3.77 4.37 -3.35
CA TYR A 79 -4.41 5.62 -3.80
C TYR A 79 -4.84 5.55 -5.26
N TYR A 80 -3.93 5.06 -6.11
CA TYR A 80 -4.13 4.96 -7.55
C TYR A 80 -4.98 3.74 -7.96
N ARG A 81 -5.23 2.82 -7.02
CA ARG A 81 -5.85 1.51 -7.28
C ARG A 81 -7.11 1.28 -6.45
N ALA A 82 -7.76 2.36 -6.02
CA ALA A 82 -8.99 2.34 -5.22
C ALA A 82 -10.15 1.55 -5.88
N GLY A 83 -10.07 1.24 -7.17
CA GLY A 83 -11.11 0.54 -7.92
C GLY A 83 -10.81 -0.92 -8.29
N SER A 84 -9.62 -1.44 -7.98
CA SER A 84 -9.16 -2.72 -8.52
C SER A 84 -9.08 -3.78 -7.42
N LYS A 85 -9.70 -4.95 -7.67
CA LYS A 85 -9.57 -6.11 -6.79
C LYS A 85 -8.37 -6.95 -7.26
N PRO A 86 -7.39 -7.28 -6.40
CA PRO A 86 -6.39 -8.26 -6.78
C PRO A 86 -7.05 -9.62 -7.01
N PHE A 87 -6.47 -10.45 -7.86
CA PHE A 87 -6.87 -11.85 -7.98
C PHE A 87 -6.73 -12.55 -6.62
N ASN A 88 -7.75 -13.33 -6.26
CA ASN A 88 -7.68 -14.20 -5.09
C ASN A 88 -6.83 -15.43 -5.47
N PRO A 89 -5.65 -15.63 -4.87
CA PRO A 89 -4.80 -16.77 -5.19
C PRO A 89 -5.51 -18.09 -4.89
N VAL A 90 -5.20 -19.14 -5.64
CA VAL A 90 -5.67 -20.50 -5.28
C VAL A 90 -4.83 -21.08 -4.13
N LEU A 91 -5.36 -22.07 -3.42
CA LEU A 91 -4.63 -22.74 -2.34
C LEU A 91 -3.31 -23.32 -2.86
N GLY A 92 -2.20 -23.04 -2.17
CA GLY A 92 -0.86 -23.50 -2.55
C GLY A 92 -0.20 -22.74 -3.71
N GLU A 93 -0.86 -21.70 -4.23
CA GLU A 93 -0.21 -20.74 -5.14
C GLU A 93 0.91 -20.01 -4.40
N THR A 94 2.03 -19.79 -5.08
CA THR A 94 3.20 -19.10 -4.52
C THR A 94 3.69 -17.97 -5.43
N TYR A 95 4.30 -16.97 -4.82
CA TYR A 95 4.95 -15.87 -5.52
C TYR A 95 6.31 -15.57 -4.89
N GLU A 96 7.34 -15.46 -5.73
CA GLU A 96 8.70 -15.09 -5.31
C GLU A 96 9.16 -13.82 -6.01
N CYS A 97 9.97 -13.02 -5.31
CA CYS A 97 10.55 -11.81 -5.86
C CYS A 97 11.95 -11.61 -5.27
N VAL A 98 12.97 -11.63 -6.12
CA VAL A 98 14.35 -11.35 -5.74
C VAL A 98 14.71 -9.97 -6.28
N ARG A 99 15.15 -9.07 -5.38
CA ARG A 99 15.51 -7.69 -5.70
C ARG A 99 16.94 -7.40 -5.30
N PRO A 100 17.94 -7.78 -6.13
CA PRO A 100 19.34 -7.48 -5.85
C PRO A 100 19.60 -5.98 -5.70
N ASP A 101 18.87 -5.15 -6.46
CA ASP A 101 18.95 -3.68 -6.38
C ASP A 101 18.44 -3.11 -5.04
N LYS A 102 17.61 -3.86 -4.31
CA LYS A 102 17.11 -3.50 -2.97
C LYS A 102 17.63 -4.41 -1.86
N GLY A 103 18.49 -5.38 -2.19
CA GLY A 103 19.09 -6.30 -1.23
C GLY A 103 18.11 -7.20 -0.48
N PHE A 104 17.00 -7.63 -1.08
CA PHE A 104 16.09 -8.58 -0.44
C PHE A 104 15.60 -9.70 -1.37
N ARG A 105 15.19 -10.81 -0.76
CA ARG A 105 14.43 -11.90 -1.38
C ARG A 105 13.10 -12.07 -0.66
N PHE A 106 12.05 -12.34 -1.40
CA PHE A 106 10.67 -12.46 -0.90
C PHE A 106 10.03 -13.74 -1.41
N ILE A 107 9.24 -14.38 -0.56
CA ILE A 107 8.37 -15.51 -0.88
C ILE A 107 7.01 -15.32 -0.21
N SER A 108 5.94 -15.68 -0.90
CA SER A 108 4.60 -15.77 -0.32
C SER A 108 3.83 -16.98 -0.84
N GLU A 109 2.88 -17.44 -0.04
CA GLU A 109 2.04 -18.60 -0.32
C GLU A 109 0.61 -18.36 0.16
N GLN A 110 -0.36 -18.83 -0.62
CA GLN A 110 -1.74 -18.94 -0.17
C GLN A 110 -1.93 -20.20 0.67
N VAL A 111 -1.83 -20.05 1.99
CA VAL A 111 -1.81 -21.18 2.94
C VAL A 111 -3.20 -21.65 3.35
N CYS A 112 -4.25 -20.85 3.10
CA CYS A 112 -5.64 -21.24 3.33
C CYS A 112 -6.56 -20.57 2.32
N HIS A 113 -7.60 -21.27 1.86
CA HIS A 113 -8.63 -20.69 0.98
C HIS A 113 -9.91 -20.32 1.74
N HIS A 114 -10.19 -21.00 2.86
CA HIS A 114 -11.40 -20.82 3.67
C HIS A 114 -11.07 -20.82 5.18
N PRO A 115 -10.85 -19.64 5.77
CA PRO A 115 -10.82 -18.31 5.14
C PRO A 115 -9.54 -18.08 4.28
N PRO A 116 -9.53 -17.11 3.36
CA PRO A 116 -8.35 -16.82 2.54
C PRO A 116 -7.23 -16.25 3.42
N ILE A 117 -6.13 -17.00 3.57
CA ILE A 117 -4.94 -16.60 4.31
C ILE A 117 -3.74 -16.66 3.36
N SER A 118 -3.07 -15.53 3.21
CA SER A 118 -1.80 -15.42 2.50
C SER A 118 -0.69 -15.17 3.52
N ALA A 119 0.38 -15.95 3.43
CA ALA A 119 1.57 -15.77 4.25
C ALA A 119 2.72 -15.27 3.38
N CYS A 120 3.57 -14.40 3.91
CA CYS A 120 4.79 -13.98 3.23
C CYS A 120 5.97 -13.83 4.18
N HIS A 121 7.16 -13.98 3.62
CA HIS A 121 8.44 -13.84 4.29
C HIS A 121 9.46 -13.20 3.35
N ALA A 122 10.25 -12.27 3.87
CA ALA A 122 11.30 -11.60 3.15
C ALA A 122 12.57 -11.53 3.99
N GLU A 123 13.71 -11.73 3.34
CA GLU A 123 15.02 -11.71 3.98
C GLU A 123 15.94 -10.75 3.24
N SER A 124 16.70 -10.01 4.02
CA SER A 124 17.78 -9.11 3.62
C SER A 124 18.92 -9.27 4.63
N ASP A 125 20.11 -8.79 4.28
CA ASP A 125 21.21 -8.68 5.24
C ASP A 125 20.86 -7.76 6.42
N ASN A 126 19.95 -6.80 6.22
CA ASN A 126 19.62 -5.78 7.23
C ASN A 126 18.33 -6.04 8.01
N PHE A 127 17.40 -6.83 7.45
CA PHE A 127 16.09 -7.06 8.02
C PHE A 127 15.48 -8.41 7.63
N ILE A 128 14.55 -8.89 8.45
CA ILE A 128 13.63 -9.96 8.11
C ILE A 128 12.21 -9.42 8.27
N PHE A 129 11.37 -9.56 7.25
CA PHE A 129 9.97 -9.12 7.24
C PHE A 129 9.06 -10.32 7.05
N TRP A 130 8.00 -10.45 7.84
CA TRP A 130 7.00 -11.49 7.60
C TRP A 130 5.62 -11.09 8.12
N GLN A 131 4.59 -11.68 7.51
CA GLN A 131 3.22 -11.56 7.98
C GLN A 131 2.38 -12.73 7.48
N GLY A 132 1.40 -13.10 8.30
CA GLY A 132 0.25 -13.89 7.87
C GLY A 132 -0.95 -12.97 7.86
N GLU A 133 -1.54 -12.75 6.69
CA GLU A 133 -2.70 -11.89 6.53
C GLU A 133 -3.93 -12.73 6.16
N HIS A 134 -4.93 -12.66 7.02
CA HIS A 134 -6.29 -13.05 6.71
C HIS A 134 -7.04 -11.80 6.25
N GLN A 135 -7.50 -11.79 5.00
CA GLN A 135 -8.31 -10.68 4.48
C GLN A 135 -9.79 -10.96 4.67
N GLY A 136 -10.37 -10.36 5.71
CA GLY A 136 -11.81 -10.31 5.88
C GLY A 136 -12.42 -9.21 5.01
N LEU A 137 -13.36 -9.56 4.13
CA LEU A 137 -14.16 -8.57 3.39
C LEU A 137 -15.48 -8.33 4.12
N GLY A 138 -15.63 -7.13 4.68
CA GLY A 138 -16.83 -6.72 5.41
C GLY A 138 -17.68 -5.76 4.59
N TRP A 139 -18.94 -6.11 4.33
CA TRP A 139 -19.86 -5.16 3.71
C TRP A 139 -20.53 -4.29 4.78
N LYS A 140 -20.21 -2.99 4.84
CA LYS A 140 -21.00 -2.05 5.64
C LYS A 140 -22.11 -1.42 4.80
N ASN A 141 -23.31 -1.98 4.94
CA ASN A 141 -24.53 -1.37 4.43
C ASN A 141 -24.91 -0.15 5.28
N LYS A 142 -24.29 1.00 5.03
CA LYS A 142 -24.83 2.29 5.51
C LYS A 142 -25.79 2.82 4.47
N PHE A 143 -27.03 2.34 4.55
CA PHE A 143 -28.25 2.79 3.86
C PHE A 143 -28.28 2.87 2.32
N TRP A 144 -27.15 2.87 1.59
CA TRP A 144 -27.11 2.98 0.12
C TRP A 144 -25.98 2.20 -0.58
N GLY A 145 -25.37 1.18 0.06
CA GLY A 145 -24.50 0.21 -0.64
C GLY A 145 -23.29 0.76 -1.42
N LYS A 146 -22.78 1.96 -1.10
CA LYS A 146 -21.75 2.63 -1.90
C LYS A 146 -20.30 2.24 -1.57
N SER A 147 -20.05 1.54 -0.47
CA SER A 147 -18.69 1.32 0.02
C SER A 147 -18.41 -0.12 0.46
N LEU A 148 -17.18 -0.58 0.22
CA LEU A 148 -16.65 -1.89 0.61
C LEU A 148 -15.56 -1.67 1.66
N GLU A 149 -15.68 -2.34 2.80
CA GLU A 149 -14.64 -2.34 3.81
C GLU A 149 -13.78 -3.60 3.70
N ILE A 150 -12.47 -3.38 3.74
CA ILE A 150 -11.44 -4.40 3.77
C ILE A 150 -10.84 -4.36 5.17
N VAL A 151 -11.03 -5.44 5.92
CA VAL A 151 -10.58 -5.56 7.30
C VAL A 151 -9.44 -6.57 7.34
N PRO A 152 -8.18 -6.11 7.24
CA PRO A 152 -7.04 -7.00 7.36
C PRO A 152 -6.95 -7.52 8.80
N VAL A 153 -6.74 -8.82 8.94
CA VAL A 153 -6.51 -9.50 10.22
C VAL A 153 -5.15 -10.17 10.15
N GLY A 154 -4.23 -9.74 11.02
CA GLY A 154 -2.87 -10.23 11.05
C GLY A 154 -1.94 -9.22 11.68
N THR A 155 -0.74 -9.69 11.99
CA THR A 155 0.34 -8.88 12.53
C THR A 155 1.48 -8.84 11.52
N VAL A 156 1.96 -7.63 11.26
CA VAL A 156 3.16 -7.39 10.46
C VAL A 156 4.36 -7.43 11.39
N ASN A 157 5.41 -8.12 10.97
CA ASN A 157 6.62 -8.29 11.76
C ASN A 157 7.85 -7.83 10.98
N VAL A 158 8.74 -7.12 11.66
CA VAL A 158 10.08 -6.80 11.18
C VAL A 158 11.10 -7.08 12.26
N LYS A 159 12.11 -7.89 11.96
CA LYS A 159 13.33 -8.00 12.76
C LYS A 159 14.43 -7.16 12.15
N LEU A 160 15.05 -6.33 12.97
CA LEU A 160 16.32 -5.66 12.70
C LEU A 160 17.36 -6.27 13.67
N PHE A 161 18.66 -6.02 13.47
CA PHE A 161 19.68 -6.49 14.43
C PHE A 161 19.37 -6.01 15.85
N GLY A 162 19.01 -6.93 16.74
CA GLY A 162 18.65 -6.65 18.12
C GLY A 162 17.16 -6.41 18.39
N ASP A 163 16.40 -5.88 17.42
CA ASP A 163 14.99 -5.48 17.59
C ASP A 163 13.99 -6.40 16.89
N HIS A 164 12.76 -6.43 17.40
CA HIS A 164 11.63 -7.10 16.76
C HIS A 164 10.40 -6.21 16.87
N PHE A 165 10.06 -5.54 15.76
CA PHE A 165 8.88 -4.69 15.66
C PHE A 165 7.65 -5.46 15.18
N GLU A 166 6.52 -5.18 15.81
CA GLU A 166 5.21 -5.72 15.43
C GLU A 166 4.17 -4.61 15.34
N TRP A 167 3.27 -4.71 14.37
CA TRP A 167 2.11 -3.82 14.26
C TRP A 167 0.91 -4.45 13.55
N ASN A 168 -0.27 -3.89 13.80
CA ASN A 168 -1.51 -4.24 13.11
C ASN A 168 -1.74 -3.37 11.86
N LYS A 169 -2.52 -3.86 10.89
CA LYS A 169 -3.03 -3.04 9.78
C LYS A 169 -4.34 -2.33 10.15
N VAL A 170 -4.71 -1.31 9.39
CA VAL A 170 -5.99 -0.56 9.55
C VAL A 170 -7.01 -0.96 8.50
N THR A 171 -8.28 -0.63 8.76
CA THR A 171 -9.36 -0.89 7.81
C THR A 171 -9.27 0.07 6.63
N SER A 172 -9.45 -0.47 5.43
CA SER A 172 -9.61 0.30 4.20
C SER A 172 -11.08 0.31 3.78
N CYS A 173 -11.56 1.42 3.25
CA CYS A 173 -12.92 1.59 2.78
C CYS A 173 -12.87 2.20 1.38
N ILE A 174 -13.25 1.42 0.39
CA ILE A 174 -13.44 1.90 -0.97
C ILE A 174 -14.83 2.49 -1.05
N HIS A 175 -14.93 3.77 -1.34
CA HIS A 175 -16.18 4.49 -1.53
C HIS A 175 -16.55 4.55 -3.00
N ASN A 176 -17.83 4.80 -3.25
CA ASN A 176 -18.38 5.04 -4.59
C ASN A 176 -18.15 3.88 -5.57
N ILE A 177 -18.18 2.63 -5.10
CA ILE A 177 -17.89 1.43 -5.91
C ILE A 177 -18.77 1.35 -7.18
N LEU A 178 -19.98 1.88 -7.07
CA LEU A 178 -21.01 1.84 -8.10
C LEU A 178 -20.99 3.05 -9.04
N SER A 179 -20.13 4.04 -8.79
CA SER A 179 -19.92 5.17 -9.67
C SER A 179 -18.49 5.20 -10.21
N GLY A 180 -18.23 6.05 -11.21
CA GLY A 180 -16.92 6.15 -11.84
C GLY A 180 -15.84 6.80 -10.96
N GLN A 181 -16.22 7.62 -9.97
CA GLN A 181 -15.29 8.32 -9.08
C GLN A 181 -15.11 7.57 -7.75
N ARG A 182 -14.42 6.41 -7.83
CA ARG A 182 -14.02 5.62 -6.67
C ARG A 182 -12.88 6.30 -5.94
N TRP A 183 -12.89 6.22 -4.61
CA TRP A 183 -11.78 6.69 -3.78
C TRP A 183 -11.65 5.79 -2.54
N ILE A 184 -10.43 5.69 -2.01
CA ILE A 184 -10.14 4.83 -0.86
C ILE A 184 -9.84 5.67 0.37
N GLU A 185 -10.39 5.24 1.50
CA GLU A 185 -10.15 5.79 2.82
C GLU A 185 -9.52 4.72 3.69
N HIS A 186 -8.48 5.06 4.45
CA HIS A 186 -7.96 4.20 5.51
C HIS A 186 -8.32 4.82 6.85
N TYR A 187 -8.76 4.02 7.82
CA TYR A 187 -9.04 4.52 9.16
C TYR A 187 -8.79 3.47 10.25
N GLY A 188 -8.40 3.97 11.42
CA GLY A 188 -8.05 3.14 12.57
C GLY A 188 -6.72 3.57 13.16
N GLU A 189 -6.22 2.78 14.10
CA GLU A 189 -4.93 3.01 14.74
C GLU A 189 -3.98 1.85 14.40
N VAL A 190 -2.79 2.17 13.92
CA VAL A 190 -1.65 1.23 13.88
C VAL A 190 -0.84 1.48 15.14
N LEU A 191 -0.52 0.41 15.85
CA LEU A 191 0.33 0.45 17.03
C LEU A 191 1.60 -0.37 16.77
N ILE A 192 2.72 0.34 16.61
CA ILE A 192 4.03 -0.25 16.40
C ILE A 192 4.75 -0.35 17.74
N ARG A 193 5.21 -1.56 18.07
CA ARG A 193 5.93 -1.86 19.32
C ARG A 193 7.15 -2.70 19.01
N ASN A 194 8.21 -2.52 19.78
CA ASN A 194 9.32 -3.46 19.83
C ASN A 194 9.01 -4.50 20.91
N VAL A 195 8.92 -5.78 20.54
CA VAL A 195 8.61 -6.89 21.46
C VAL A 195 9.74 -7.13 22.45
N ARG A 196 10.97 -6.71 22.11
CA ARG A 196 12.16 -6.87 22.96
C ARG A 196 12.42 -5.68 23.87
N ASP A 197 11.82 -4.52 23.57
CA ASP A 197 12.00 -3.28 24.32
C ASP A 197 10.70 -2.47 24.34
N SER A 198 10.10 -2.36 25.53
CA SER A 198 8.87 -1.60 25.74
C SER A 198 9.08 -0.12 26.03
N SER A 199 10.32 0.39 25.93
CA SER A 199 10.65 1.79 26.25
C SER A 199 9.94 2.78 25.33
N TYR A 200 9.72 2.40 24.07
CA TYR A 200 9.06 3.24 23.08
C TYR A 200 7.98 2.49 22.31
N HIS A 201 6.92 3.21 21.96
CA HIS A 201 5.92 2.74 21.00
C HIS A 201 5.48 3.89 20.08
N CYS A 202 4.99 3.52 18.91
CA CYS A 202 4.51 4.48 17.93
C CYS A 202 3.05 4.20 17.61
N LYS A 203 2.18 5.17 17.88
CA LYS A 203 0.77 5.12 17.53
C LYS A 203 0.49 6.00 16.33
N ILE A 204 -0.02 5.40 15.26
CA ILE A 204 -0.37 6.06 13.99
C ILE A 204 -1.89 6.03 13.86
N THR A 205 -2.53 7.19 13.83
CA THR A 205 -3.98 7.30 13.62
C THR A 205 -4.26 7.73 12.18
N PHE A 206 -4.94 6.86 11.45
CA PHE A 206 -5.54 7.17 10.16
C PHE A 206 -6.91 7.80 10.38
N CYS A 207 -7.05 9.08 10.03
CA CYS A 207 -8.23 9.87 10.35
C CYS A 207 -9.40 9.56 9.41
N LYS A 208 -10.54 9.18 9.97
CA LYS A 208 -11.80 9.11 9.21
C LYS A 208 -12.31 10.51 8.85
N VAL A 209 -12.82 10.71 7.64
CA VAL A 209 -13.50 11.93 7.21
C VAL A 209 -14.62 12.29 8.19
N GLY A 210 -14.65 13.56 8.61
CA GLY A 210 -15.75 14.15 9.38
C GLY A 210 -15.81 13.73 10.86
N ARG A 211 -14.91 12.89 11.37
CA ARG A 211 -14.80 12.65 12.82
C ARG A 211 -13.76 13.57 13.45
N GLY A 212 -14.19 14.28 14.50
CA GLY A 212 -13.33 15.08 15.34
C GLY A 212 -12.18 14.25 15.93
N ARG A 213 -11.05 14.90 16.12
CA ARG A 213 -9.79 14.26 16.51
C ARG A 213 -9.88 13.78 17.96
N ALA A 214 -9.63 12.50 18.22
CA ALA A 214 -9.44 12.04 19.59
C ALA A 214 -8.04 12.51 20.07
N PRO A 215 -7.93 13.24 21.19
CA PRO A 215 -6.62 13.53 21.77
C PRO A 215 -5.94 12.23 22.21
N HIS A 216 -4.63 12.18 22.04
CA HIS A 216 -3.84 11.09 22.61
C HIS A 216 -3.94 11.14 24.14
N ARG A 217 -4.36 10.05 24.76
CA ARG A 217 -4.48 9.91 26.22
C ARG A 217 -3.40 8.95 26.72
N GLY A 218 -2.35 9.48 27.35
CA GLY A 218 -1.31 8.72 28.06
C GLY A 218 0.04 8.63 27.33
N GLY A 219 1.17 8.69 28.05
CA GLY A 219 2.54 8.66 27.51
C GLY A 219 3.13 10.05 27.22
N GLN A 220 4.46 10.19 27.34
CA GLN A 220 5.17 11.41 26.98
C GLN A 220 5.47 11.38 25.48
N VAL A 221 4.87 12.28 24.71
CA VAL A 221 5.12 12.34 23.26
C VAL A 221 6.52 12.89 22.99
N ILE A 222 7.40 12.06 22.42
CA ILE A 222 8.78 12.40 22.05
C ILE A 222 8.83 13.00 20.65
N HIS A 223 8.14 12.37 19.70
CA HIS A 223 8.04 12.85 18.32
C HIS A 223 6.59 12.90 17.84
N ARG A 224 6.29 13.95 17.07
CA ARG A 224 5.05 14.10 16.32
C ARG A 224 5.35 13.93 14.84
N LEU A 225 4.72 12.95 14.21
CA LEU A 225 4.74 12.83 12.76
C LEU A 225 3.36 13.17 12.19
N PHE A 226 3.36 13.72 10.99
CA PHE A 226 2.15 14.12 10.28
C PHE A 226 2.35 13.89 8.78
N GLY A 227 1.25 13.78 8.05
CA GLY A 227 1.32 13.69 6.61
C GLY A 227 0.01 13.21 5.99
N LYS A 228 0.12 12.83 4.72
CA LYS A 228 -0.92 12.07 4.03
C LYS A 228 -0.29 10.80 3.49
N TRP A 229 -0.95 9.67 3.68
CA TRP A 229 -0.41 8.35 3.32
C TRP A 229 -0.07 8.18 1.83
N HIS A 230 -0.58 9.05 0.95
CA HIS A 230 -0.29 9.06 -0.48
C HIS A 230 0.55 10.27 -0.94
N GLU A 231 0.98 11.17 -0.05
CA GLU A 231 1.82 12.33 -0.42
C GLU A 231 3.15 12.37 0.34
N GLY A 232 3.22 11.77 1.52
CA GLY A 232 4.43 11.68 2.32
C GLY A 232 4.19 11.85 3.82
N LEU A 233 5.24 11.52 4.58
CA LEU A 233 5.28 11.58 6.04
C LEU A 233 6.41 12.51 6.50
N TYR A 234 6.13 13.30 7.52
CA TYR A 234 7.01 14.36 8.01
C TYR A 234 7.09 14.33 9.53
N ARG A 235 8.23 14.73 10.09
CA ARG A 235 8.47 14.91 11.52
C ARG A 235 8.44 16.39 11.91
N GLY A 236 7.83 16.72 13.04
CA GLY A 236 7.79 18.08 13.58
C GLY A 236 6.47 18.81 13.29
N ALA A 237 6.52 20.13 13.14
CA ALA A 237 5.36 20.96 12.84
C ALA A 237 5.44 21.55 11.41
N PRO A 238 4.31 21.59 10.67
CA PRO A 238 4.24 22.36 9.43
C PRO A 238 4.58 23.85 9.65
N PRO A 239 5.20 24.54 8.68
CA PRO A 239 5.66 24.06 7.38
C PRO A 239 7.08 23.48 7.37
N ALA A 240 7.84 23.62 8.47
CA ALA A 240 9.26 23.26 8.56
C ALA A 240 9.53 21.79 8.95
N GLY A 241 8.56 20.90 8.73
CA GLY A 241 8.69 19.49 9.10
C GLY A 241 9.73 18.75 8.25
N GLN A 242 10.61 17.97 8.89
CA GLN A 242 11.57 17.12 8.20
C GLN A 242 10.83 16.03 7.44
N CYS A 243 11.09 15.88 6.14
CA CYS A 243 10.54 14.80 5.33
C CYS A 243 11.17 13.46 5.73
N LEU A 244 10.34 12.50 6.11
CA LEU A 244 10.77 11.13 6.44
C LEU A 244 10.61 10.19 5.23
N TRP A 245 9.52 10.36 4.48
CA TRP A 245 9.21 9.53 3.33
C TRP A 245 8.28 10.26 2.36
N LYS A 246 8.42 9.97 1.06
CA LYS A 246 7.52 10.37 -0.02
C LYS A 246 7.35 9.23 -1.01
N PRO A 247 6.17 9.08 -1.63
CA PRO A 247 5.98 8.11 -2.68
C PRO A 247 6.83 8.46 -3.91
N SER A 248 7.27 7.43 -4.62
CA SER A 248 7.91 7.54 -5.93
C SER A 248 6.99 8.28 -6.90
N LYS A 249 7.56 9.12 -7.76
CA LYS A 249 6.78 9.72 -8.86
C LYS A 249 6.44 8.64 -9.87
N GLU A 250 5.22 8.68 -10.39
CA GLU A 250 4.79 7.81 -11.47
C GLU A 250 5.73 7.95 -12.69
N PRO A 251 6.06 6.84 -13.38
CA PRO A 251 6.79 6.92 -14.63
C PRO A 251 6.02 7.78 -15.64
N ARG A 252 6.60 8.91 -16.06
CA ARG A 252 5.99 9.76 -17.09
C ARG A 252 6.19 9.11 -18.46
N GLY A 253 5.18 8.36 -18.90
CA GLY A 253 5.04 7.83 -20.26
C GLY A 253 5.95 6.63 -20.58
N GLY A 254 5.34 5.56 -21.13
CA GLY A 254 6.08 4.60 -21.97
C GLY A 254 5.88 3.10 -21.69
N VAL A 255 5.41 2.69 -20.51
CA VAL A 255 5.14 1.26 -20.23
C VAL A 255 3.81 1.16 -19.48
N GLY A 256 2.71 1.03 -20.20
CA GLY A 256 1.39 1.02 -19.57
C GLY A 256 0.22 1.04 -20.55
N GLN A 257 0.26 0.20 -21.60
CA GLN A 257 -0.91 -0.01 -22.45
C GLN A 257 -1.89 -1.06 -21.89
N CYS A 258 -1.50 -1.83 -20.86
CA CYS A 258 -2.39 -2.84 -20.25
C CYS A 258 -3.08 -2.39 -18.96
N CYS A 259 -2.46 -1.52 -18.14
CA CYS A 259 -3.05 -0.98 -16.90
C CYS A 259 -2.40 0.37 -16.49
N PRO A 260 -3.03 1.53 -16.72
CA PRO A 260 -2.42 2.84 -16.46
C PRO A 260 -2.30 3.21 -14.97
N PHE A 261 -2.72 2.34 -14.05
CA PHE A 261 -2.77 2.60 -12.60
C PHE A 261 -1.70 1.83 -11.80
N LEU A 262 -0.85 1.06 -12.48
CA LEU A 262 0.26 0.36 -11.84
C LEU A 262 1.43 1.33 -11.68
N LEU A 263 1.93 1.49 -10.44
CA LEU A 263 3.20 2.17 -10.21
C LEU A 263 4.33 1.35 -10.85
N GLY A 264 5.46 2.00 -11.17
CA GLY A 264 6.62 1.32 -11.76
C GLY A 264 7.05 0.08 -10.96
N TRP A 265 6.92 0.11 -9.64
CA TRP A 265 7.13 -1.05 -8.76
C TRP A 265 6.20 -2.22 -9.07
N ALA A 266 4.89 -1.95 -9.21
CA ALA A 266 3.88 -2.97 -9.44
C ALA A 266 4.02 -3.66 -10.81
N PHE A 267 4.50 -2.92 -11.83
CA PHE A 267 4.85 -3.51 -13.13
C PHE A 267 5.97 -4.55 -13.03
N PHE A 268 6.96 -4.37 -12.14
CA PHE A 268 8.02 -5.36 -11.93
C PHE A 268 7.50 -6.65 -11.28
N LEU A 269 6.30 -6.64 -10.69
CA LEU A 269 5.75 -7.81 -10.01
C LEU A 269 4.98 -8.75 -10.94
N GLU A 270 4.76 -8.40 -12.21
CA GLU A 270 4.11 -9.26 -13.22
C GLU A 270 4.95 -10.49 -13.65
N GLY A 271 5.96 -10.86 -12.86
CA GLY A 271 6.73 -12.10 -13.04
C GLY A 271 5.90 -13.37 -12.87
N PRO A 272 6.48 -14.55 -13.20
CA PRO A 272 5.77 -15.82 -13.13
C PRO A 272 5.29 -16.14 -11.70
N VAL A 273 4.05 -16.61 -11.61
CA VAL A 273 3.45 -17.18 -10.40
C VAL A 273 3.57 -18.70 -10.50
N PHE A 274 3.95 -19.36 -9.39
CA PHE A 274 4.20 -20.80 -9.38
C PHE A 274 3.11 -21.55 -8.61
N TYR A 275 2.90 -22.80 -9.01
CA TYR A 275 2.02 -23.73 -8.31
C TYR A 275 2.85 -24.87 -7.74
N ARG A 276 2.58 -25.23 -6.47
CA ARG A 276 3.14 -26.45 -5.91
C ARG A 276 2.48 -27.64 -6.60
N GLY A 277 3.24 -28.36 -7.43
CA GLY A 277 2.79 -29.63 -8.00
C GLY A 277 2.44 -30.60 -6.88
N LEU A 278 1.18 -31.02 -6.80
CA LEU A 278 0.87 -32.32 -6.22
C LEU A 278 1.31 -33.34 -7.26
N ASP A 279 2.54 -33.82 -7.14
CA ASP A 279 3.14 -34.74 -8.09
C ASP A 279 2.25 -35.97 -8.31
N ASN A 280 1.75 -36.11 -9.54
CA ASN A 280 1.68 -37.39 -10.23
C ASN A 280 1.59 -37.17 -11.75
N HIS A 281 2.70 -37.52 -12.40
CA HIS A 281 3.00 -37.62 -13.84
C HIS A 281 3.60 -36.40 -14.58
N PRO A 282 4.74 -36.59 -15.29
CA PRO A 282 5.43 -35.55 -16.03
C PRO A 282 4.80 -35.37 -17.43
N LEU A 283 4.44 -34.13 -17.79
CA LEU A 283 4.21 -33.74 -19.17
C LEU A 283 5.38 -32.86 -19.63
N GLN A 284 6.14 -33.39 -20.59
CA GLN A 284 7.15 -32.66 -21.36
C GLN A 284 6.46 -31.59 -22.22
N GLY A 285 6.86 -30.32 -22.04
CA GLY A 285 6.46 -29.21 -22.90
C GLY A 285 7.68 -28.50 -23.47
N GLN A 286 7.82 -28.56 -24.79
CA GLN A 286 8.92 -28.00 -25.58
C GLN A 286 9.00 -26.47 -25.45
N THR A 287 10.20 -25.93 -25.28
CA THR A 287 10.50 -24.50 -25.39
C THR A 287 11.01 -24.18 -26.80
N SER A 288 10.42 -23.17 -27.44
CA SER A 288 10.97 -22.51 -28.63
C SER A 288 11.53 -21.13 -28.25
N PRO A 289 12.66 -20.69 -28.83
CA PRO A 289 13.37 -19.48 -28.38
C PRO A 289 12.73 -18.18 -28.90
N PRO A 290 12.97 -17.03 -28.23
CA PRO A 290 12.39 -15.75 -28.62
C PRO A 290 13.12 -15.11 -29.81
N PRO A 291 12.43 -14.31 -30.65
CA PRO A 291 13.06 -13.63 -31.77
C PRO A 291 13.86 -12.40 -31.31
N THR A 292 15.09 -12.31 -31.82
CA THR A 292 16.01 -11.18 -31.66
C THR A 292 15.63 -10.02 -32.57
N GLY A 293 15.40 -8.82 -32.01
CA GLY A 293 15.25 -7.59 -32.79
C GLY A 293 15.42 -6.35 -31.92
N ARG A 294 16.60 -5.72 -31.98
CA ARG A 294 16.82 -4.35 -31.49
C ARG A 294 16.34 -3.35 -32.54
N PRO A 295 15.69 -2.24 -32.15
CA PRO A 295 15.73 -1.01 -32.94
C PRO A 295 16.76 -0.03 -32.37
N SER A 296 17.43 0.64 -33.29
CA SER A 296 18.49 1.63 -33.15
C SER A 296 18.02 2.97 -32.58
N ILE A 297 18.94 3.62 -31.86
CA ILE A 297 18.92 5.03 -31.45
C ILE A 297 18.84 5.94 -32.68
N GLY A 298 17.95 6.94 -32.61
CA GLY A 298 17.89 8.06 -33.53
C GLY A 298 17.74 9.36 -32.74
N ASP A 299 18.73 10.24 -32.91
CA ASP A 299 18.85 11.57 -32.33
C ASP A 299 17.74 12.53 -32.83
N TRP A 300 17.20 13.36 -31.94
CA TRP A 300 16.61 14.66 -32.31
C TRP A 300 16.89 15.72 -31.26
N GLU A 301 17.18 16.91 -31.78
CA GLU A 301 17.84 18.06 -31.18
C GLU A 301 16.99 18.88 -30.19
N THR A 302 17.73 19.65 -29.38
CA THR A 302 17.30 20.73 -28.50
C THR A 302 16.77 21.97 -29.23
N ALA A 303 15.74 22.62 -28.65
CA ALA A 303 15.53 24.08 -28.73
C ALA A 303 14.62 24.60 -27.58
N PRO A 304 14.70 25.89 -27.17
CA PRO A 304 14.48 26.35 -25.79
C PRO A 304 13.35 27.41 -25.60
N LEU A 305 13.31 28.01 -24.38
CA LEU A 305 12.64 29.27 -23.92
C LEU A 305 11.21 29.09 -23.34
N GLN A 306 10.70 29.82 -22.34
CA GLN A 306 11.16 30.90 -21.44
C GLN A 306 10.10 31.02 -20.30
N GLY A 307 10.44 31.66 -19.17
CA GLY A 307 9.62 31.70 -17.95
C GLY A 307 8.51 32.75 -17.88
N GLN A 308 7.80 32.78 -16.74
CA GLN A 308 7.03 33.89 -16.15
C GLN A 308 6.63 33.48 -14.70
N THR A 309 7.26 34.04 -13.67
CA THR A 309 6.79 35.14 -12.77
C THR A 309 5.54 34.86 -11.89
N SER A 310 5.76 34.75 -10.58
CA SER A 310 4.82 35.06 -9.46
C SER A 310 4.49 36.57 -9.43
N PRO A 311 3.62 37.19 -8.56
CA PRO A 311 3.18 36.87 -7.16
C PRO A 311 1.69 37.33 -6.87
N PRO A 312 1.19 37.78 -5.66
CA PRO A 312 1.70 37.81 -4.28
C PRO A 312 0.74 37.38 -3.12
N HIS A 313 1.36 37.19 -1.94
CA HIS A 313 0.93 37.30 -0.53
C HIS A 313 -0.56 37.34 -0.08
N ARG A 314 -0.91 36.43 0.84
CA ARG A 314 -1.56 36.68 2.16
C ARG A 314 -1.08 35.56 3.11
N GLY A 315 -0.38 35.83 4.20
CA GLY A 315 -0.94 36.33 5.46
C GLY A 315 -0.74 35.25 6.52
N TRP A 316 -0.05 35.60 7.61
CA TRP A 316 0.45 34.72 8.67
C TRP A 316 -0.65 34.02 9.48
N LEU A 317 -0.34 32.86 10.05
CA LEU A 317 -0.92 32.36 11.32
C LEU A 317 0.06 31.37 11.97
N SER A 318 0.61 31.78 13.11
CA SER A 318 1.40 30.97 14.03
C SER A 318 0.57 30.68 15.28
N ILE A 319 0.71 29.45 15.78
CA ILE A 319 0.38 28.93 17.12
C ILE A 319 -1.08 29.14 17.60
N GLY A 320 -1.83 28.05 17.54
CA GLY A 320 -3.13 27.86 18.19
C GLY A 320 -3.73 26.56 17.68
N ASP A 321 -4.36 25.80 18.55
CA ASP A 321 -4.84 24.44 18.33
C ASP A 321 -5.48 24.17 16.95
N TRP A 322 -5.13 23.02 16.35
CA TRP A 322 -5.58 22.58 15.03
C TRP A 322 -7.08 22.22 14.92
N GLU A 323 -7.93 22.84 15.73
CA GLU A 323 -9.36 22.57 15.86
C GLU A 323 -10.21 23.11 14.70
N THR A 324 -9.67 23.99 13.84
CA THR A 324 -10.45 24.60 12.76
C THR A 324 -9.73 24.51 11.41
N ALA A 325 -9.83 23.34 10.76
CA ALA A 325 -9.68 23.34 9.30
C ALA A 325 -11.00 23.85 8.69
N PRO A 326 -10.98 24.85 7.77
CA PRO A 326 -12.19 25.32 7.13
C PRO A 326 -12.87 24.17 6.37
N ALA A 327 -14.20 24.11 6.46
CA ALA A 327 -15.02 23.16 5.71
C ALA A 327 -14.68 23.28 4.21
N GLY A 328 -14.18 22.20 3.62
CA GLY A 328 -13.88 22.14 2.17
C GLY A 328 -12.52 21.55 1.79
N ARG A 329 -11.59 21.27 2.73
CA ARG A 329 -10.36 20.52 2.41
C ARG A 329 -10.52 19.04 2.72
N ASP A 330 -10.18 18.18 1.76
CA ASP A 330 -10.18 16.74 1.92
C ASP A 330 -9.27 16.31 3.10
N THR A 331 -9.89 15.67 4.08
CA THR A 331 -9.24 15.21 5.33
C THR A 331 -9.08 13.68 5.36
N SER A 332 -9.60 12.98 4.36
CA SER A 332 -9.69 11.50 4.29
C SER A 332 -8.35 10.78 4.35
N HIS A 333 -7.27 11.50 4.05
CA HIS A 333 -5.96 10.90 3.86
C HIS A 333 -4.94 11.25 4.94
N ARG A 334 -5.33 11.98 5.99
CA ARG A 334 -4.40 12.48 7.00
C ARG A 334 -4.01 11.41 8.01
N ILE A 335 -2.71 11.40 8.32
CA ILE A 335 -2.15 10.60 9.40
C ILE A 335 -1.61 11.52 10.50
N ARG A 336 -1.80 11.10 11.75
CA ARG A 336 -1.05 11.63 12.90
C ARG A 336 -0.32 10.50 13.59
N ILE A 337 0.94 10.72 13.92
CA ILE A 337 1.75 9.76 14.66
C ILE A 337 2.23 10.41 15.94
N SER A 338 2.00 9.70 17.05
CA SER A 338 2.63 9.99 18.33
C SER A 338 3.61 8.87 18.63
N LEU A 339 4.87 9.22 18.80
CA LEU A 339 5.87 8.32 19.34
C LEU A 339 6.04 8.65 20.83
N CYS A 340 5.88 7.64 21.67
CA CYS A 340 5.67 7.76 23.10
C CYS A 340 6.50 6.77 23.91
#